data_AF-A0A200QWB9-F1
#
_entry.id   AF-A0A200QWB9-F1
#
_cell.length_a   1.000
_cell.length_b   1.000
_cell.length_c   1.000
_cell.angle_alpha   90.00
_cell.angle_beta   90.00
_cell.angle_gamma   90.00
#
_symmetry.space_group_name_H-M   'P 1'
#
loop_
_entity.id
_entity.type
_entity.pdbx_description
1 polymer ?
#
loop_
_entity_poly.entity_id
_entity_poly.type
_entity_poly.pdbx_seq_one_letter_code
_entity_poly.pdbx_strand_id
1 'polypeptide(L)' 'MAFTLRSVKVPPNSATLEEARKRTFDFFRSACRSIPAVMEIYNLHDVATVSQLRASISSQIRQNAHITNPKACINTDD' A
#
# COMPACT_ATOMS: atom_id res chain seq x y z
N MET A 1 13.48 -24.12 -10.65
CA MET A 1 13.09 -23.65 -9.30
C MET A 1 11.98 -22.60 -9.44
N ALA A 2 10.82 -22.94 -10.00
CA ALA A 2 9.66 -23.52 -9.31
C ALA A 2 9.18 -22.69 -8.10
N PHE A 3 8.34 -21.68 -8.40
CA PHE A 3 7.26 -21.15 -7.57
C PHE A 3 7.52 -21.07 -6.04
N THR A 4 8.32 -20.11 -5.61
CA THR A 4 8.25 -19.57 -4.23
C THR A 4 7.24 -18.43 -4.16
N LEU A 5 5.99 -18.66 -4.57
CA LEU A 5 4.86 -17.83 -4.10
C LEU A 5 4.54 -18.31 -2.67
N ARG A 6 5.40 -17.94 -1.72
CA ARG A 6 5.16 -18.14 -0.29
C ARG A 6 3.91 -17.34 0.06
N SER A 7 2.77 -18.03 0.17
CA SER A 7 1.71 -17.76 1.13
C SER A 7 1.50 -16.27 1.44
N VAL A 8 0.90 -15.53 0.50
CA VAL A 8 0.20 -14.29 0.87
C VAL A 8 -1.05 -14.73 1.62
N LYS A 9 -0.88 -15.14 2.88
CA LYS A 9 -1.97 -15.43 3.80
C LYS A 9 -2.62 -14.09 4.08
N VAL A 10 -3.65 -13.75 3.29
CA VAL A 10 -4.47 -12.57 3.51
C VAL A 10 -4.89 -12.61 4.98
N PRO A 11 -4.42 -11.69 5.83
CA PRO A 11 -4.79 -11.70 7.24
C PRO A 11 -6.31 -11.58 7.33
N PRO A 12 -6.96 -12.29 8.27
CA PRO A 12 -8.42 -12.29 8.38
C PRO A 12 -8.92 -10.86 8.41
N ASN A 13 -10.01 -10.58 7.66
CA ASN A 13 -10.62 -9.26 7.51
C ASN A 13 -10.59 -8.49 8.82
N SER A 14 -10.16 -7.22 8.78
CA SER A 14 -10.06 -6.38 9.97
C SER A 14 -11.40 -6.36 10.71
N ALA A 15 -11.37 -6.63 12.02
CA ALA A 15 -12.59 -6.63 12.83
C ALA A 15 -12.96 -5.20 13.25
N THR A 16 -11.97 -4.32 13.35
CA THR A 16 -12.11 -2.92 13.81
C THR A 16 -11.44 -1.94 12.84
N LEU A 17 -11.84 -0.67 12.94
CA LEU A 17 -11.30 0.43 12.14
C LEU A 17 -9.81 0.69 12.44
N GLU A 18 -9.39 0.50 13.69
CA GLU A 18 -7.99 0.67 14.12
C GLU A 18 -7.06 -0.38 13.50
N GLU A 19 -7.50 -1.64 13.43
CA GLU A 19 -6.74 -2.70 12.75
C GLU A 19 -6.63 -2.42 11.25
N ALA A 20 -7.71 -1.93 10.64
CA ALA A 20 -7.72 -1.56 9.23
C ALA A 20 -6.75 -0.40 8.93
N ARG A 21 -6.71 0.61 9.81
CA ARG A 21 -5.75 1.72 9.75
C ARG A 21 -4.31 1.24 9.86
N LYS A 22 -4.00 0.45 10.88
CA LYS A 22 -2.65 -0.09 11.09
C LYS A 22 -2.16 -0.89 9.88
N ARG A 23 -3.01 -1.78 9.35
CA ARG A 23 -2.69 -2.58 8.15
C ARG A 23 -2.51 -1.71 6.90
N THR A 24 -3.29 -0.64 6.76
CA THR A 24 -3.13 0.28 5.62
C THR A 24 -1.82 1.04 5.69
N PHE A 25 -1.38 1.47 6.89
CA PHE A 25 -0.06 2.07 7.06
C PHE A 25 1.09 1.09 6.84
N ASP A 26 0.95 -0.15 7.31
CA ASP A 26 1.94 -1.20 7.04
C ASP A 26 2.05 -1.47 5.53
N PHE A 27 0.90 -1.51 4.82
CA PHE A 27 0.85 -1.60 3.36
C PHE A 27 1.53 -0.39 2.70
N PHE A 28 1.20 0.83 3.11
CA PHE A 28 1.81 2.05 2.59
C PHE A 28 3.33 2.05 2.76
N ARG A 29 3.82 1.62 3.93
CA ARG A 29 5.25 1.51 4.22
C ARG A 29 5.91 0.45 3.34
N SER A 30 5.26 -0.69 3.12
CA SER A 30 5.76 -1.76 2.24
C SER A 30 5.83 -1.29 0.79
N ALA A 31 4.79 -0.59 0.31
CA ALA A 31 4.72 -0.05 -1.03
C ALA A 31 5.81 1.02 -1.25
N CYS A 32 5.99 1.95 -0.31
CA CYS A 32 7.04 2.96 -0.39
C CYS A 32 8.46 2.37 -0.46
N ARG A 33 8.68 1.21 0.18
CA ARG A 33 9.95 0.46 0.14
C ARG A 33 10.13 -0.35 -1.14
N SER A 34 9.05 -0.78 -1.79
CA SER A 34 9.12 -1.52 -3.06
C SER A 34 9.26 -0.61 -4.29
N ILE A 35 8.99 0.69 -4.18
CA ILE A 35 9.09 1.63 -5.30
C ILE A 35 10.45 1.59 -6.03
N PRO A 36 11.62 1.58 -5.35
CA PRO A 36 12.90 1.50 -6.05
C PRO A 36 13.01 0.24 -6.93
N ALA A 37 12.58 -0.92 -6.43
CA ALA A 37 12.59 -2.16 -7.19
C ALA A 37 11.62 -2.10 -8.39
N VAL A 38 10.43 -1.49 -8.24
CA VAL A 38 9.49 -1.28 -9.34
C VAL A 38 10.08 -0.35 -10.40
N MET A 39 10.80 0.70 -9.98
CA MET A 39 11.48 1.62 -10.91
C MET A 39 12.55 0.92 -11.75
N GLU A 40 13.32 0.02 -11.14
CA GLU A 40 14.34 -0.78 -11.84
C GLU A 40 13.70 -1.80 -12.80
N ILE A 41 12.66 -2.51 -12.38
CA ILE A 41 12.01 -3.55 -13.21
C ILE A 41 11.38 -2.95 -14.48
N TYR A 42 10.78 -1.77 -14.36
CA TYR A 42 10.05 -1.13 -15.46
C TYR A 42 10.82 0.04 -16.10
N ASN A 43 12.10 0.23 -15.76
CA ASN A 43 12.94 1.33 -16.26
C ASN A 43 12.26 2.72 -16.21
N LEU A 44 11.60 3.02 -15.08
CA LEU A 44 10.79 4.26 -14.93
C LEU A 44 11.64 5.52 -14.64
N HIS A 45 12.96 5.39 -14.57
CA HIS A 45 13.87 6.46 -14.14
C HIS A 45 13.81 7.73 -15.00
N ASP A 46 13.47 7.59 -16.29
CA ASP A 46 13.41 8.72 -17.23
C ASP A 46 12.03 9.40 -17.30
N VAL A 47 11.00 8.78 -16.70
CA VAL A 47 9.59 9.21 -16.82
C VAL A 47 9.03 9.70 -15.49
N ALA A 48 9.47 9.10 -14.38
CA ALA A 48 8.97 9.44 -13.05
C ALA A 48 10.09 9.44 -12.01
N THR A 49 9.92 10.27 -11.00
CA THR A 49 10.78 10.28 -9.82
C THR A 49 10.19 9.42 -8.70
N VAL A 50 11.06 8.86 -7.85
CA VAL A 50 10.65 8.11 -6.64
C VAL A 50 9.69 8.93 -5.78
N SER A 51 9.92 10.25 -5.66
CA SER A 51 9.08 11.17 -4.88
C SER A 51 7.69 11.33 -5.47
N GLN A 52 7.56 11.45 -6.80
CA GLN A 52 6.26 11.50 -7.49
C GLN A 52 5.45 10.21 -7.29
N LEU A 53 6.09 9.04 -7.38
CA LEU A 53 5.41 7.76 -7.14
C LEU A 53 4.94 7.64 -5.69
N ARG A 54 5.75 8.06 -4.71
CA ARG A 54 5.33 8.10 -3.29
C ARG A 54 4.16 9.05 -3.05
N ALA A 55 4.16 10.22 -3.71
CA ALA A 55 3.08 11.19 -3.61
C ALA A 55 1.79 10.69 -4.27
N SER A 56 1.88 9.96 -5.38
CA SER A 56 0.71 9.37 -6.04
C SER A 56 0.05 8.31 -5.16
N ILE A 57 0.84 7.43 -4.53
CA ILE A 57 0.31 6.42 -3.60
C ILE A 57 -0.38 7.07 -2.40
N SER A 58 0.21 8.10 -1.80
CA SER A 58 -0.42 8.79 -0.66
C SER A 58 -1.72 9.50 -1.05
N SER A 59 -1.79 10.05 -2.27
CA SER A 59 -3.02 10.62 -2.82
C SER A 59 -4.12 9.57 -3.00
N GLN A 60 -3.80 8.38 -3.53
CA GLN A 60 -4.76 7.29 -3.71
C GLN A 60 -5.29 6.75 -2.37
N ILE A 61 -4.43 6.66 -1.35
CA ILE A 61 -4.84 6.25 0.01
C ILE A 61 -5.77 7.30 0.62
N ARG A 62 -5.42 8.59 0.51
CA ARG A 62 -6.24 9.70 1.02
C ARG A 62 -7.59 9.82 0.30
N GLN A 63 -7.64 9.54 -1.00
CA GLN A 63 -8.90 9.56 -1.76
C GLN A 63 -9.93 8.58 -1.17
N ASN A 64 -9.46 7.44 -0.67
CA ASN A 64 -10.31 6.39 -0.09
C ASN A 64 -10.47 6.52 1.43
N ALA A 65 -10.01 7.63 2.03
CA ALA A 65 -10.05 7.82 3.48
C ALA A 65 -11.46 7.98 4.07
N HIS A 66 -12.45 8.26 3.23
CA HIS A 66 -13.86 8.41 3.61
C HIS A 66 -14.59 7.06 3.80
N ILE A 67 -13.93 5.93 3.52
CA ILE A 67 -14.54 4.60 3.64
C ILE A 67 -14.55 4.20 5.13
N THR A 68 -15.75 4.06 5.68
CA THR A 68 -16.03 3.72 7.10
C THR A 68 -16.47 2.27 7.34
N ASN A 69 -16.51 1.43 6.28
CA ASN A 69 -16.74 -0.01 6.40
C ASN A 69 -15.46 -0.77 6.77
N PRO A 70 -15.31 -1.39 7.97
CA PRO A 70 -14.07 -2.02 8.44
C PRO A 70 -13.52 -3.14 7.54
N LYS A 71 -14.35 -3.73 6.67
CA LYS A 71 -13.90 -4.69 5.65
C LYS A 71 -13.18 -4.02 4.46
N ALA A 72 -13.31 -2.71 4.32
CA ALA A 72 -12.79 -1.86 3.25
C ALA A 72 -12.10 -0.56 3.74
N CYS A 73 -12.02 -0.33 5.06
CA CYS A 73 -11.61 0.96 5.65
C CYS A 73 -10.14 1.30 5.54
N ILE A 74 -9.90 2.59 5.31
CA ILE A 74 -8.61 3.28 5.40
C ILE A 74 -8.86 4.56 6.20
N ASN A 75 -9.06 4.50 7.52
CA ASN A 75 -9.16 5.74 8.30
C ASN A 75 -7.77 6.29 8.55
N THR A 76 -7.51 7.50 8.05
CA THR A 76 -6.22 8.21 8.18
C THR A 76 -6.45 9.51 8.96
N ASP A 77 -6.88 9.41 10.21
CA ASP A 77 -7.02 10.57 11.11
C ASP A 77 -5.98 10.51 12.22
N ASP A 78 -4.81 11.07 11.93
CA ASP A 78 -3.66 11.49 12.77
C ASP A 78 -2.34 11.28 12.00
#